data_AF-A0A519KQ94-F1
#
_entry.id   AF-A0A519KQ94-F1
#
_cell.length_a   1.000
_cell.length_b   1.000
_cell.length_c   1.000
_cell.angle_alpha   90.00
_cell.angle_beta   90.00
_cell.angle_gamma   90.00
#
_symmetry.space_group_name_H-M   'P 1'
#
loop_
_entity.id
_entity.type
_entity.pdbx_description
1 polymer ?
#
loop_
_entity_poly.entity_id
_entity_poly.type
_entity_poly.pdbx_seq_one_letter_code
_entity_poly.pdbx_strand_id
1 'polypeptide(L)'
;MFKGLVVAAVLASAAGAAAFAPQSEPVITPEARGVAQAVTAAELAAWGRERGDAGALIMAARLLSEVPMRQGEGPAPLLTPDRLLDEAAALSAGNQPIIDAIDRLREPMTRGVRSSPFGAGPVFTVKQLQARENWTFDVEARAGEVLRVAAIGDGDTNIDLAIRDQRG
;
A
#
# COMPACT_ATOMS: atom_id res chain seq x y z
N MET A 1 -55.34 42.56 -49.42
CA MET A 1 -54.87 43.88 -48.95
C MET A 1 -54.54 43.72 -47.47
N PHE A 2 -53.29 44.02 -47.09
CA PHE A 2 -52.60 43.64 -45.83
C PHE A 2 -53.34 43.97 -44.51
N LYS A 3 -53.19 43.14 -43.47
CA LYS A 3 -52.26 43.35 -42.32
C LYS A 3 -52.58 42.48 -41.08
N GLY A 4 -51.50 41.97 -40.46
CA GLY A 4 -51.40 41.65 -39.03
C GLY A 4 -51.29 40.15 -38.74
N LEU A 5 -50.39 39.62 -37.91
CA LEU A 5 -49.27 40.13 -37.13
C LEU A 5 -48.48 38.88 -36.70
N VAL A 6 -47.15 38.93 -36.75
CA VAL A 6 -46.22 37.87 -36.32
C VAL A 6 -46.21 37.73 -34.79
N VAL A 7 -46.25 36.50 -34.28
CA VAL A 7 -45.62 36.13 -32.99
C VAL A 7 -44.86 34.82 -33.20
N ALA A 8 -43.55 34.92 -33.33
CA ALA A 8 -42.64 33.78 -33.31
C ALA A 8 -42.29 33.46 -31.84
N ALA A 9 -42.78 32.32 -31.34
CA ALA A 9 -42.39 31.81 -30.03
C ALA A 9 -41.04 31.08 -30.17
N VAL A 10 -39.96 31.70 -29.68
CA VAL A 10 -38.67 31.04 -29.50
C VAL A 10 -38.78 30.20 -28.22
N LEU A 11 -38.96 28.89 -28.37
CA LEU A 11 -38.78 27.93 -27.28
C LEU A 11 -37.28 27.77 -27.01
N ALA A 12 -36.76 28.58 -26.09
CA ALA A 12 -35.45 28.37 -25.48
C ALA A 12 -35.56 27.20 -24.50
N SER A 13 -35.32 25.98 -24.98
CA SER A 13 -35.09 24.82 -24.10
C SER A 13 -33.75 24.99 -23.41
N ALA A 14 -33.80 25.39 -22.14
CA ALA A 14 -32.65 25.39 -21.24
C ALA A 14 -32.09 23.97 -21.12
N ALA A 15 -31.07 23.67 -21.93
CA ALA A 15 -30.19 22.54 -21.67
C ALA A 15 -29.44 22.87 -20.37
N GLY A 16 -29.89 22.28 -19.26
CA GLY A 16 -29.15 22.28 -18.01
C GLY A 16 -27.82 21.59 -18.22
N ALA A 17 -26.78 22.37 -18.51
CA ALA A 17 -25.41 21.94 -18.35
C ALA A 17 -25.21 21.72 -16.85
N ALA A 18 -25.40 20.48 -16.39
CA ALA A 18 -24.86 20.05 -15.11
C ALA A 18 -23.35 20.24 -15.20
N ALA A 19 -22.85 21.32 -14.60
CA ALA A 19 -21.43 21.55 -14.47
C ALA A 19 -20.85 20.37 -13.69
N PHE A 20 -20.06 19.53 -14.37
CA PHE A 20 -19.14 18.62 -13.70
C PHE A 20 -18.17 19.49 -12.90
N ALA A 21 -18.45 19.70 -11.62
CA ALA A 21 -17.48 20.30 -10.72
C ALA A 21 -16.20 19.47 -10.83
N PRO A 22 -15.02 20.09 -11.07
CA PRO A 22 -13.78 19.33 -11.12
C PRO A 22 -13.61 18.64 -9.76
N GLN A 23 -13.65 17.31 -9.77
CA GLN A 23 -13.30 16.53 -8.59
C GLN A 23 -11.86 16.90 -8.26
N SER A 24 -11.64 17.49 -7.09
CA SER A 24 -10.29 17.82 -6.63
C SER A 24 -9.43 16.55 -6.66
N GLU A 25 -8.22 16.65 -7.20
CA GLU A 25 -7.31 15.50 -7.25
C GLU A 25 -7.06 14.98 -5.82
N PRO A 26 -7.15 13.66 -5.61
CA PRO A 26 -6.97 13.09 -4.30
C PRO A 26 -5.52 13.28 -3.82
N VAL A 27 -5.36 13.72 -2.58
CA VAL A 27 -4.06 13.95 -1.97
C VAL A 27 -3.46 12.61 -1.53
N ILE A 28 -2.29 12.27 -2.07
CA ILE A 28 -1.54 11.09 -1.65
C ILE A 28 -0.70 11.45 -0.43
N THR A 29 -1.07 10.89 0.73
CA THR A 29 -0.36 11.13 1.99
C THR A 29 0.98 10.39 2.03
N PRO A 30 1.96 10.86 2.82
CA PRO A 30 3.20 10.13 3.10
C PRO A 30 2.96 8.69 3.57
N GLU A 31 1.95 8.47 4.41
CA GLU A 31 1.57 7.18 4.94
C GLU A 31 1.05 6.25 3.83
N ALA A 32 0.21 6.77 2.91
CA ALA A 32 -0.28 6.01 1.76
C ALA A 32 0.85 5.61 0.80
N ARG A 33 1.90 6.44 0.66
CA ARG A 33 3.13 6.06 -0.06
C ARG A 33 3.90 4.97 0.68
N GLY A 34 3.95 5.02 2.00
CA GLY A 34 4.56 3.98 2.84
C GLY A 34 3.89 2.62 2.66
N VAL A 35 2.55 2.57 2.61
CA VAL A 35 1.83 1.32 2.30
C VAL A 35 2.20 0.81 0.92
N ALA A 36 2.25 1.67 -0.10
CA ALA A 36 2.62 1.26 -1.46
C ALA A 36 4.03 0.66 -1.52
N GLN A 37 5.00 1.27 -0.86
CA GLN A 37 6.37 0.75 -0.79
C GLN A 37 6.46 -0.58 -0.04
N ALA A 38 5.71 -0.74 1.05
CA ALA A 38 5.63 -2.01 1.79
C ALA A 38 5.05 -3.13 0.93
N VAL A 39 4.02 -2.85 0.12
CA VAL A 39 3.45 -3.81 -0.83
C VAL A 39 4.47 -4.17 -1.91
N THR A 40 5.16 -3.19 -2.50
CA THR A 40 6.23 -3.46 -3.49
C THR A 40 7.32 -4.35 -2.90
N ALA A 41 7.74 -4.11 -1.65
CA ALA A 41 8.71 -4.96 -0.98
C ALA A 41 8.17 -6.39 -0.78
N ALA A 42 6.90 -6.55 -0.41
CA ALA A 42 6.26 -7.86 -0.24
C ALA A 42 6.16 -8.64 -1.56
N GLU A 43 5.75 -7.98 -2.64
CA GLU A 43 5.67 -8.57 -3.97
C GLU A 43 7.04 -8.96 -4.51
N LEU A 44 8.05 -8.11 -4.31
CA LEU A 44 9.43 -8.43 -4.68
C LEU A 44 9.97 -9.62 -3.88
N ALA A 45 9.63 -9.70 -2.59
CA ALA A 45 10.02 -10.83 -1.75
C ALA A 45 9.35 -12.13 -2.22
N ALA A 46 8.05 -12.10 -2.56
CA ALA A 46 7.34 -13.25 -3.11
C ALA A 46 8.00 -13.71 -4.43
N TRP A 47 8.25 -12.78 -5.35
CA TRP A 47 8.94 -13.08 -6.61
C TRP A 47 10.34 -13.67 -6.40
N GLY A 48 11.09 -13.16 -5.42
CA GLY A 48 12.42 -13.64 -5.05
C GLY A 48 12.39 -15.06 -4.49
N ARG A 49 11.43 -15.37 -3.60
CA ARG A 49 11.22 -16.72 -3.08
C ARG A 49 10.91 -17.73 -4.17
N GLU A 50 10.01 -17.39 -5.09
CA GLU A 50 9.65 -18.26 -6.23
C GLU A 50 10.86 -18.65 -7.10
N ARG A 51 11.87 -17.78 -7.16
CA ARG A 51 13.04 -17.95 -8.05
C ARG A 51 14.32 -18.34 -7.32
N GLY A 52 14.29 -18.40 -5.99
CA GLY A 52 15.51 -18.56 -5.20
C GLY A 52 16.49 -17.39 -5.36
N ASP A 53 15.99 -16.18 -5.58
CA ASP A 53 16.80 -14.98 -5.81
C ASP A 53 17.08 -14.23 -4.48
N ALA A 54 18.28 -14.42 -3.94
CA ALA A 54 18.75 -13.74 -2.72
C ALA A 54 18.86 -12.21 -2.91
N GLY A 55 19.19 -11.74 -4.12
CA GLY A 55 19.32 -10.31 -4.42
C GLY A 55 17.97 -9.59 -4.35
N ALA A 56 16.91 -10.23 -4.84
CA ALA A 56 15.54 -9.72 -4.72
C ALA A 56 15.11 -9.57 -3.25
N LEU A 57 15.43 -10.55 -2.40
CA LEU A 57 15.12 -10.49 -0.97
C LEU A 57 15.89 -9.38 -0.25
N ILE A 58 17.16 -9.15 -0.60
CA ILE A 58 17.96 -8.04 -0.05
C ILE A 58 17.36 -6.69 -0.46
N MET A 59 16.93 -6.55 -1.72
CA MET A 59 16.30 -5.32 -2.19
C MET A 59 14.94 -5.09 -1.55
N ALA A 60 14.14 -6.15 -1.36
CA ALA A 60 12.89 -6.08 -0.61
C ALA A 60 13.11 -5.63 0.84
N ALA A 61 14.12 -6.20 1.52
CA ALA A 61 14.49 -5.80 2.88
C ALA A 61 14.89 -4.32 2.93
N ARG A 62 15.69 -3.85 1.96
CA ARG A 62 16.08 -2.45 1.88
C ARG A 62 14.88 -1.53 1.71
N LEU A 63 13.99 -1.81 0.76
CA LEU A 63 12.78 -1.02 0.55
C LEU A 63 11.92 -0.96 1.82
N LEU A 64 11.76 -2.09 2.50
CA LEU A 64 10.97 -2.18 3.72
C LEU A 64 11.62 -1.41 4.88
N SER A 65 12.95 -1.42 4.99
CA SER A 65 13.69 -0.73 6.06
C SER A 65 13.56 0.80 6.04
N GLU A 66 13.20 1.37 4.89
CA GLU A 66 12.98 2.82 4.74
C GLU A 66 11.60 3.28 5.24
N VAL A 67 10.67 2.34 5.44
CA VAL A 67 9.30 2.62 5.86
C VAL A 67 9.18 2.51 7.39
N PRO A 68 8.97 3.62 8.13
CA PRO A 68 8.81 3.59 9.58
C PRO A 68 7.43 3.02 9.93
N MET A 69 7.33 1.71 10.11
CA MET A 69 6.05 1.10 10.47
C MET A 69 5.71 1.35 11.93
N ARG A 70 4.46 1.77 12.19
CA ARG A 70 3.91 1.81 13.54
C ARG A 70 3.24 0.48 13.82
N GLN A 71 3.74 -0.25 14.82
CA GLN A 71 3.10 -1.48 15.24
C GLN A 71 1.70 -1.19 15.78
N GLY A 72 0.72 -1.84 15.18
CA GLY A 72 -0.59 -2.06 15.78
C GLY A 72 -0.60 -3.34 16.60
N GLU A 73 -1.78 -3.89 16.84
CA GLU A 73 -1.96 -5.13 17.59
C GLU A 73 -1.45 -6.37 16.84
N GLY A 74 -1.10 -7.42 17.58
CA GLY A 74 -0.86 -8.75 17.02
C GLY A 74 0.47 -9.38 17.43
N PRO A 75 0.74 -10.60 16.94
CA PRO A 75 2.04 -11.25 17.10
C PRO A 75 3.12 -10.57 16.27
N ALA A 76 4.36 -11.05 16.39
CA ALA A 76 5.49 -10.53 15.63
C ALA A 76 5.23 -10.61 14.11
N PRO A 77 5.48 -9.53 13.35
CA PRO A 77 5.37 -9.52 11.88
C PRO A 77 6.17 -10.62 11.20
N LEU A 78 5.57 -11.29 10.22
CA LEU A 78 6.28 -12.22 9.34
C LEU A 78 7.14 -11.47 8.35
N LEU A 79 6.60 -10.39 7.75
CA LEU A 79 7.34 -9.53 6.85
C LEU A 79 8.14 -8.48 7.65
N THR A 80 9.38 -8.81 7.98
CA THR A 80 10.36 -7.87 8.53
C THR A 80 11.62 -7.86 7.67
N PRO A 81 12.37 -6.75 7.64
CA PRO A 81 13.58 -6.73 6.84
C PRO A 81 14.63 -7.73 7.36
N ASP A 82 14.70 -7.99 8.66
CA ASP A 82 15.59 -9.01 9.23
C ASP A 82 15.25 -10.41 8.73
N ARG A 83 13.95 -10.78 8.70
CA ARG A 83 13.51 -12.09 8.18
C ARG A 83 13.80 -12.26 6.70
N LEU A 84 13.58 -11.21 5.91
CA LEU A 84 13.94 -11.22 4.49
C LEU A 84 15.44 -11.42 4.28
N LEU A 85 16.27 -10.84 5.15
CA LEU A 85 17.72 -11.02 5.11
C LEU A 85 18.17 -12.41 5.59
N ASP A 86 17.48 -13.00 6.57
CA ASP A 86 17.69 -14.40 6.97
C ASP A 86 17.37 -15.36 5.80
N GLU A 87 16.25 -15.15 5.10
CA GLU A 87 15.89 -15.90 3.91
C GLU A 87 16.92 -15.72 2.78
N ALA A 88 17.39 -14.48 2.54
CA ALA A 88 18.43 -14.20 1.56
C ALA A 88 19.75 -14.91 1.88
N ALA A 89 20.15 -14.94 3.16
CA ALA A 89 21.34 -15.64 3.61
C ALA A 89 21.22 -17.15 3.34
N ALA A 90 20.07 -17.74 3.61
CA ALA A 90 19.80 -19.15 3.31
C ALA A 90 19.91 -19.45 1.81
N LEU A 91 19.38 -18.58 0.94
CA LEU A 91 19.47 -18.73 -0.51
C LEU A 91 20.87 -18.47 -1.07
N SER A 92 21.71 -17.70 -0.37
CA SER A 92 23.05 -17.35 -0.83
C SER A 92 24.01 -18.55 -0.93
N ALA A 93 23.67 -19.68 -0.28
CA ALA A 93 24.50 -20.88 -0.20
C ALA A 93 25.97 -20.60 0.23
N GLY A 94 26.17 -19.59 1.07
CA GLY A 94 27.50 -19.19 1.57
C GLY A 94 28.30 -18.32 0.59
N ASN A 95 27.67 -17.71 -0.42
CA ASN A 95 28.31 -16.75 -1.31
C ASN A 95 28.74 -15.49 -0.53
N GLN A 96 30.05 -15.36 -0.28
CA GLN A 96 30.60 -14.33 0.60
C GLN A 96 30.22 -12.89 0.19
N PRO A 97 30.32 -12.47 -1.09
CA PRO A 97 29.81 -11.17 -1.53
C PRO A 97 28.35 -10.84 -1.14
N ILE A 98 27.46 -11.85 -1.17
CA ILE A 98 26.05 -11.68 -0.79
C ILE A 98 25.94 -11.53 0.72
N ILE A 99 26.64 -12.36 1.49
CA ILE A 99 26.68 -12.25 2.96
C ILE A 99 27.20 -10.87 3.40
N ASP A 100 28.28 -10.38 2.78
CA ASP A 100 28.83 -9.05 3.07
C ASP A 100 27.85 -7.91 2.72
N ALA A 101 26.96 -8.11 1.73
CA ALA A 101 25.89 -7.17 1.42
C ALA A 101 24.77 -7.19 2.46
N ILE A 102 24.41 -8.39 2.96
CA ILE A 102 23.42 -8.59 4.03
C ILE A 102 23.89 -7.89 5.32
N ASP A 103 25.14 -8.12 5.72
CA ASP A 103 25.69 -7.57 6.96
C ASP A 103 25.74 -6.04 6.93
N ARG A 104 26.15 -5.46 5.80
CA ARG A 104 26.13 -4.00 5.59
C ARG A 104 24.73 -3.40 5.68
N LEU A 105 23.67 -4.15 5.35
CA LEU A 105 22.30 -3.67 5.46
C LEU A 105 21.75 -3.78 6.90
N ARG A 106 22.20 -4.78 7.68
CA ARG A 106 21.79 -4.96 9.09
C ARG A 106 22.32 -3.84 10.00
N GLU A 107 23.54 -3.36 9.76
CA GLU A 107 24.21 -2.39 10.62
C GLU A 107 23.48 -1.02 10.71
N PRO A 108 22.91 -0.45 9.63
CA PRO A 108 22.05 0.72 9.71
C PRO A 108 20.68 0.46 10.36
N MET A 109 20.10 -0.74 10.20
CA MET A 109 18.73 -1.04 10.65
C MET A 109 18.56 -0.98 12.17
N THR A 110 19.63 -1.19 12.94
CA THR A 110 19.61 -1.07 14.40
C THR A 110 19.51 0.37 14.91
N ARG A 111 19.74 1.38 14.07
CA ARG A 111 19.79 2.78 14.50
C ARG A 111 18.46 3.52 14.44
N GLY A 112 17.40 2.86 13.96
CA GLY A 112 16.06 3.44 13.81
C GLY A 112 16.00 4.57 12.76
N VAL A 113 14.82 4.79 12.19
CA VAL A 113 14.60 5.84 11.19
C VAL A 113 14.40 7.18 11.90
N ARG A 114 15.41 8.07 11.86
CA ARG A 114 15.34 9.40 12.51
C ARG A 114 14.46 10.41 11.75
N SER A 115 14.37 10.25 10.43
CA SER A 115 13.53 11.06 9.54
C SER A 115 13.11 10.23 8.34
N SER A 116 11.82 10.24 8.00
CA SER A 116 11.29 9.45 6.88
C SER A 116 10.45 10.30 5.94
N PRO A 117 10.54 10.08 4.61
CA PRO A 117 9.63 10.70 3.66
C PRO A 117 8.18 10.18 3.77
N PHE A 118 7.92 9.18 4.62
CA PHE A 118 6.61 8.55 4.83
C PHE A 118 5.84 9.09 6.05
N GLY A 119 6.25 10.24 6.59
CA GLY A 119 5.58 10.86 7.74
C GLY A 119 5.73 10.00 8.99
N ALA A 120 4.62 9.75 9.69
CA ALA A 120 4.61 8.81 10.82
C ALA A 120 4.63 7.35 10.37
N GLY A 121 4.45 7.10 9.07
CA GLY A 121 4.40 5.80 8.43
C GLY A 121 3.11 5.01 8.70
N PRO A 122 2.93 3.91 7.97
CA PRO A 122 1.71 3.12 8.00
C PRO A 122 1.55 2.40 9.35
N VAL A 123 0.29 2.12 9.71
CA VAL A 123 -0.03 1.18 10.79
C VAL A 123 0.11 -0.23 10.23
N PHE A 124 0.81 -1.09 10.96
CA PHE A 124 0.98 -2.49 10.61
C PHE A 124 0.41 -3.38 11.71
N THR A 125 -0.62 -4.15 11.38
CA THR A 125 -1.32 -5.07 12.29
C THR A 125 -1.17 -6.49 11.79
N VAL A 126 -0.90 -7.42 12.70
CA VAL A 126 -0.76 -8.84 12.37
C VAL A 126 -1.92 -9.60 12.97
N LYS A 127 -2.58 -10.44 12.17
CA LYS A 127 -3.61 -11.36 12.64
C LYS A 127 -3.31 -12.74 12.09
N GLN A 128 -3.45 -13.75 12.95
CA GLN A 128 -3.41 -15.15 12.56
C GLN A 128 -4.84 -15.58 12.31
N LEU A 129 -5.15 -15.97 11.08
CA LEU A 129 -6.47 -16.40 10.65
C LEU A 129 -6.42 -17.86 10.23
N GLN A 130 -7.41 -18.64 10.66
CA GLN A 130 -7.62 -19.99 10.18
C GLN A 130 -8.26 -19.97 8.79
N ALA A 131 -8.24 -21.12 8.11
CA ALA A 131 -8.89 -21.26 6.81
C ALA A 131 -10.37 -20.87 6.89
N ARG A 132 -10.81 -19.96 6.00
CA ARG A 132 -12.18 -19.40 5.93
C ARG A 132 -12.56 -18.46 7.09
N GLU A 133 -11.62 -18.10 7.95
CA GLU A 133 -11.84 -17.06 8.95
C GLU A 133 -11.82 -15.67 8.30
N ASN A 134 -12.53 -14.72 8.89
CA ASN A 134 -12.53 -13.33 8.48
C ASN A 134 -12.09 -12.43 9.64
N TRP A 135 -11.52 -11.28 9.28
CA TRP A 135 -11.22 -10.22 10.22
C TRP A 135 -11.72 -8.90 9.65
N THR A 136 -12.29 -8.07 10.51
CA THR A 136 -12.86 -6.78 10.13
C THR A 136 -12.37 -5.74 11.13
N PHE A 137 -12.10 -4.54 10.60
CA PHE A 137 -11.73 -3.37 11.38
C PHE A 137 -12.30 -2.13 10.69
N ASP A 138 -12.64 -1.13 11.49
CA ASP A 138 -13.13 0.15 11.01
C ASP A 138 -11.98 1.17 10.93
N VAL A 139 -12.01 2.02 9.91
CA VAL A 139 -11.08 3.14 9.75
C VAL A 139 -11.83 4.40 9.37
N GLU A 140 -11.48 5.50 10.01
CA GLU A 140 -11.96 6.82 9.62
C GLU A 140 -11.05 7.40 8.53
N ALA A 141 -11.63 7.65 7.35
CA ALA A 141 -10.93 8.29 6.24
C ALA A 141 -11.35 9.76 6.12
N ARG A 142 -10.38 10.62 5.77
CA ARG A 142 -10.65 12.03 5.47
C ARG A 142 -11.04 12.18 4.01
N ALA A 143 -12.08 12.98 3.74
CA ALA A 143 -12.50 13.27 2.38
C ALA A 143 -11.38 13.97 1.60
N GLY A 144 -11.09 13.49 0.39
CA GLY A 144 -10.04 14.05 -0.48
C GLY A 144 -8.63 13.50 -0.23
N GLU A 145 -8.41 12.65 0.78
CA GLU A 145 -7.13 11.96 1.03
C GLU A 145 -7.21 10.49 0.60
N VAL A 146 -6.11 9.96 0.06
CA VAL A 146 -6.03 8.53 -0.29
C VAL A 146 -5.87 7.68 0.98
N LEU A 147 -6.89 6.86 1.27
CA LEU A 147 -6.75 5.72 2.17
C LEU A 147 -6.19 4.52 1.39
N ARG A 148 -5.03 4.00 1.80
CA ARG A 148 -4.47 2.76 1.25
C ARG A 148 -4.47 1.67 2.30
N VAL A 149 -5.10 0.54 1.98
CA VAL A 149 -5.13 -0.67 2.81
C VAL A 149 -4.53 -1.81 1.98
N ALA A 150 -3.70 -2.62 2.63
CA ALA A 150 -3.13 -3.80 2.02
C ALA A 150 -3.18 -4.96 3.03
N ALA A 151 -3.44 -6.16 2.52
CA ALA A 151 -3.30 -7.40 3.25
C ALA A 151 -2.15 -8.19 2.63
N ILE A 152 -1.19 -8.61 3.44
CA ILE A 152 -0.03 -9.38 3.01
C ILE A 152 -0.11 -10.73 3.72
N GLY A 153 -0.22 -11.80 2.95
CA GLY A 153 -0.24 -13.16 3.47
C GLY A 153 1.14 -13.71 3.77
N ASP A 154 1.16 -14.84 4.46
CA ASP A 154 2.35 -15.67 4.66
C ASP A 154 2.80 -16.39 3.37
N GLY A 155 1.91 -16.49 2.38
CA GLY A 155 2.14 -17.15 1.10
C GLY A 155 1.54 -18.56 1.02
N ASP A 156 1.01 -19.09 2.13
CA ASP A 156 0.44 -20.44 2.19
C ASP A 156 -1.04 -20.47 1.84
N THR A 157 -1.74 -19.34 1.97
CA THR A 157 -3.18 -19.21 1.69
C THR A 157 -3.50 -17.89 1.00
N ASN A 158 -4.44 -17.95 0.05
CA ASN A 158 -4.98 -16.76 -0.63
C ASN A 158 -5.77 -15.90 0.36
N ILE A 159 -5.57 -14.59 0.29
CA ILE A 159 -6.29 -13.60 1.10
C ILE A 159 -7.12 -12.72 0.18
N ASP A 160 -8.40 -12.56 0.54
CA ASP A 160 -9.30 -11.60 -0.10
C ASP A 160 -9.46 -10.36 0.80
N LEU A 161 -9.35 -9.17 0.22
CA LEU A 161 -9.60 -7.89 0.90
C LEU A 161 -10.84 -7.23 0.28
N ALA A 162 -11.83 -6.94 1.12
CA ALA A 162 -12.99 -6.14 0.76
C ALA A 162 -13.01 -4.85 1.59
N ILE A 163 -13.20 -3.71 0.91
CA ILE A 163 -13.39 -2.41 1.55
C ILE A 163 -14.83 -1.99 1.29
N ARG A 164 -15.54 -1.65 2.36
CA ARG A 164 -16.93 -1.19 2.32
C ARG A 164 -17.01 0.19 2.96
N ASP A 165 -17.80 1.08 2.35
CA ASP A 165 -18.18 2.32 3.01
C ASP A 165 -19.41 2.07 3.90
N GLN A 166 -19.91 3.12 4.56
CA GLN A 166 -21.10 3.01 5.43
C GLN A 166 -22.39 2.64 4.68
N ARG A 167 -22.40 2.66 3.34
CA ARG A 167 -23.55 2.34 2.49
C ARG A 167 -23.53 0.90 1.98
N GLY A 168 -22.43 0.17 2.16
CA GLY A 168 -22.32 -1.27 1.92
C GLY A 168 -21.52 -1.65 0.69
#